data_AF-A0A919CF12-F1
#
_entry.id   AF-A0A919CF12-F1
#
_cell.length_a   1.000
_cell.length_b   1.000
_cell.length_c   1.000
_cell.angle_alpha   90.00
_cell.angle_beta   90.00
_cell.angle_gamma   90.00
#
_symmetry.space_group_name_H-M   'P 1'
#
loop_
_entity.id
_entity.type
_entity.pdbx_description
1 polymer ?
#
loop_
_entity_poly.entity_id
_entity_poly.type
_entity_poly.pdbx_seq_one_letter_code
_entity_poly.pdbx_strand_id
1 'polypeptide(L)'
;MVSTWFPSDTDQLFSLARAHPRALDTLRGCPGDRLPLERLVVDHLRNEYTDYSRDRSAPRHREACEAVAARFPHLARECRLQIRRRHRAEQEAELLRRRWDPSQRPHREHHRALAQASRRALCQLSVGQAVTFRLFRHHYAGTITGVGRSRVSVAYRTRTGRDRDRVRQMHAALVAPLSDP
;
A
#
# COMPACT_ATOMS: atom_id res chain seq x y z
N MET A 1 28.82 16.08 9.07
CA MET A 1 30.17 15.47 9.11
C MET A 1 30.08 14.17 9.87
N VAL A 2 30.24 13.06 9.14
CA VAL A 2 30.20 11.69 9.65
C VAL A 2 31.52 11.34 10.34
N SER A 3 31.47 10.68 11.49
CA SER A 3 32.68 10.12 12.11
C SER A 3 32.99 8.77 11.48
N THR A 4 34.27 8.48 11.22
CA THR A 4 34.68 7.26 10.52
C THR A 4 35.85 6.57 11.19
N TRP A 5 35.82 5.23 11.22
CA TRP A 5 36.89 4.39 11.78
C TRP A 5 37.15 3.19 10.87
N PHE A 6 37.41 3.43 9.59
CA PHE A 6 37.53 2.34 8.62
C PHE A 6 38.81 1.51 8.83
N PRO A 7 38.73 0.18 8.66
CA PRO A 7 39.91 -0.66 8.65
C PRO A 7 40.80 -0.36 7.43
N SER A 8 42.06 -0.75 7.52
CA SER A 8 43.06 -0.56 6.46
C SER A 8 43.00 -1.61 5.35
N ASP A 9 42.44 -2.77 5.62
CA ASP A 9 42.37 -3.92 4.70
C ASP A 9 40.92 -4.35 4.43
N THR A 10 40.63 -4.66 3.17
CA THR A 10 39.31 -5.06 2.66
C THR A 10 39.08 -6.56 2.60
N ASP A 11 40.13 -7.38 2.67
CA ASP A 11 39.98 -8.84 2.52
C ASP A 11 39.26 -9.49 3.70
N GLN A 12 39.47 -8.94 4.90
CA GLN A 12 38.71 -9.29 6.09
C GLN A 12 37.24 -8.85 5.98
N LEU A 13 36.95 -7.70 5.34
CA LEU A 13 35.59 -7.21 5.16
C LEU A 13 34.77 -8.08 4.22
N PHE A 14 35.37 -8.56 3.13
CA PHE A 14 34.71 -9.49 2.22
C PHE A 14 34.44 -10.84 2.88
N SER A 15 35.36 -11.31 3.73
CA SER A 15 35.19 -12.55 4.50
C SER A 15 34.05 -12.41 5.53
N LEU A 16 33.98 -11.31 6.25
CA LEU A 16 32.91 -11.01 7.21
C LEU A 16 31.55 -10.81 6.54
N ALA A 17 31.49 -10.10 5.41
CA ALA A 17 30.26 -9.90 4.65
C ALA A 17 29.69 -11.22 4.08
N ARG A 18 30.57 -12.16 3.69
CA ARG A 18 30.18 -13.53 3.29
C ARG A 18 29.73 -14.41 4.45
N ALA A 19 30.22 -14.17 5.67
CA ALA A 19 29.83 -14.90 6.87
C ALA A 19 28.50 -14.40 7.49
N HIS A 20 28.17 -13.12 7.29
CA HIS A 20 26.96 -12.46 7.82
C HIS A 20 25.71 -12.30 6.91
N PRO A 21 25.48 -13.05 5.80
CA PRO A 21 24.26 -12.87 4.98
C PRO A 21 22.97 -13.03 5.80
N ARG A 22 22.95 -14.00 6.72
CA ARG A 22 21.77 -14.33 7.55
C ARG A 22 21.39 -13.24 8.56
N ALA A 23 22.35 -12.44 9.03
CA ALA A 23 22.07 -11.36 9.99
C ALA A 23 21.36 -10.17 9.33
N LEU A 24 21.60 -9.93 8.04
CA LEU A 24 21.00 -8.83 7.28
C LEU A 24 19.65 -9.20 6.66
N ASP A 25 19.46 -10.47 6.27
CA ASP A 25 18.17 -10.98 5.77
C ASP A 25 17.06 -10.87 6.84
N THR A 26 17.42 -11.10 8.10
CA THR A 26 16.50 -11.03 9.26
C THR A 26 16.02 -9.60 9.55
N LEU A 27 16.86 -8.58 9.29
CA LEU A 27 16.52 -7.16 9.50
C LEU A 27 15.66 -6.57 8.35
N ARG A 28 15.59 -7.25 7.19
CA ARG A 28 14.95 -6.72 5.97
C ARG A 28 13.66 -7.43 5.57
N GLY A 29 13.29 -8.53 6.22
CA GLY A 29 12.00 -9.19 6.02
C GLY A 29 11.80 -9.88 4.67
N CYS A 30 12.86 -10.06 3.88
CA CYS A 30 12.81 -10.70 2.56
C CYS A 30 13.89 -11.80 2.46
N PRO A 31 13.61 -13.03 2.90
CA PRO A 31 14.52 -14.15 2.72
C PRO A 31 14.58 -14.56 1.23
N GLY A 32 15.77 -14.51 0.61
CA GLY A 32 16.02 -15.17 -0.68
C GLY A 32 16.83 -14.41 -1.71
N ASP A 33 16.91 -13.08 -1.64
CA ASP A 33 17.72 -12.30 -2.60
C ASP A 33 19.16 -12.20 -2.13
N ARG A 34 20.06 -13.01 -2.75
CA ARG A 34 21.50 -12.83 -2.58
C ARG A 34 21.90 -11.46 -3.12
N LEU A 35 22.03 -10.49 -2.22
CA LEU A 35 22.50 -9.15 -2.57
C LEU A 35 23.93 -9.24 -3.15
N PRO A 36 24.29 -8.35 -4.09
CA PRO A 36 25.68 -8.22 -4.53
C PRO A 36 26.61 -8.04 -3.35
N LEU A 37 27.78 -8.70 -3.38
CA LEU A 37 28.72 -8.72 -2.27
C LEU A 37 29.17 -7.30 -1.87
N GLU A 38 29.39 -6.44 -2.86
CA GLU A 38 29.75 -5.04 -2.68
C GLU A 38 28.68 -4.28 -1.89
N ARG A 39 27.40 -4.62 -2.08
CA ARG A 39 26.29 -4.00 -1.34
C ARG A 39 26.34 -4.38 0.13
N LEU A 40 26.63 -5.64 0.43
CA LEU A 40 26.77 -6.14 1.81
C LEU A 40 27.96 -5.47 2.51
N VAL A 41 29.10 -5.37 1.80
CA VAL A 41 30.30 -4.70 2.34
C VAL A 41 30.04 -3.23 2.63
N VAL A 42 29.41 -2.49 1.71
CA VAL A 42 29.07 -1.07 1.94
C VAL A 42 28.06 -0.92 3.08
N ASP A 43 27.06 -1.80 3.17
CA ASP A 43 26.08 -1.78 4.27
C ASP A 43 26.76 -2.02 5.63
N HIS A 44 27.68 -2.98 5.71
CA HIS A 44 28.46 -3.28 6.91
C HIS A 44 29.38 -2.11 7.28
N LEU A 45 30.17 -1.61 6.32
CA LEU A 45 31.08 -0.48 6.51
C LEU A 45 30.36 0.76 7.05
N ARG A 46 29.19 1.07 6.47
CA ARG A 46 28.38 2.19 6.91
C ARG A 46 27.86 1.99 8.33
N ASN A 47 27.34 0.81 8.66
CA ASN A 47 26.67 0.61 9.95
C ASN A 47 27.65 0.45 11.11
N GLU A 48 28.79 -0.19 10.87
CA GLU A 48 29.76 -0.56 11.91
C GLU A 48 30.83 0.52 12.12
N TYR A 49 31.28 1.14 11.03
CA TYR A 49 32.44 2.03 11.05
C TYR A 49 32.10 3.50 10.80
N THR A 50 30.81 3.85 10.83
CA THR A 50 30.36 5.24 10.82
C THR A 50 29.29 5.49 11.88
N ASP A 51 29.08 6.75 12.26
CA ASP A 51 28.02 7.14 13.20
C ASP A 51 26.61 7.13 12.58
N TYR A 52 26.45 6.64 11.34
CA TYR A 52 25.17 6.52 10.64
C TYR A 52 24.10 5.75 11.43
N SER A 53 24.49 4.78 12.25
CA SER A 53 23.55 4.02 13.08
C SER A 53 22.80 4.89 14.10
N ARG A 54 23.40 6.02 14.52
CA ARG A 54 22.83 7.00 15.47
C ARG A 54 21.87 7.97 14.81
N ASP A 55 22.12 8.36 13.55
CA ASP A 55 21.27 9.23 12.76
C ASP A 55 21.12 8.67 11.34
N ARG A 56 19.95 8.04 11.09
CA ARG A 56 19.63 7.36 9.83
C ARG A 56 18.97 8.27 8.79
N SER A 57 19.19 9.57 8.88
CA SER A 57 18.69 10.55 7.89
C SER A 57 19.35 10.40 6.52
N ALA A 58 18.71 10.94 5.47
CA ALA A 58 19.26 10.95 4.11
C ALA A 58 20.61 11.66 3.99
N PRO A 59 20.80 12.86 4.58
CA PRO A 59 22.07 13.55 4.56
C PRO A 59 23.19 12.71 5.18
N ARG A 60 22.94 12.09 6.34
CA ARG A 60 23.91 11.19 6.98
C ARG A 60 24.20 9.94 6.18
N HIS A 61 23.18 9.35 5.55
CA HIS A 61 23.37 8.23 4.63
C HIS A 61 24.30 8.60 3.48
N ARG A 62 24.12 9.80 2.91
CA ARG A 62 24.96 10.32 1.84
C ARG A 62 26.39 10.55 2.32
N GLU A 63 26.59 11.27 3.42
CA GLU A 63 27.92 11.53 3.99
C GLU A 63 28.67 10.22 4.27
N ALA A 64 28.00 9.23 4.87
CA ALA A 64 28.62 7.94 5.17
C ALA A 64 29.00 7.16 3.89
N CYS A 65 28.12 7.14 2.89
CA CYS A 65 28.42 6.52 1.59
C CYS A 65 29.56 7.23 0.83
N GLU A 66 29.64 8.56 0.91
CA GLU A 66 30.73 9.35 0.34
C GLU A 66 32.05 9.07 1.06
N ALA A 67 32.04 8.95 2.38
CA ALA A 67 33.22 8.60 3.17
C ALA A 67 33.74 7.19 2.86
N VAL A 68 32.83 6.21 2.73
CA VAL A 68 33.18 4.85 2.28
C VAL A 68 33.80 4.89 0.88
N ALA A 69 33.22 5.65 -0.05
CA ALA A 69 33.72 5.75 -1.42
C ALA A 69 35.09 6.45 -1.51
N ALA A 70 35.35 7.42 -0.63
CA ALA A 70 36.65 8.11 -0.55
C ALA A 70 37.75 7.16 -0.05
N ARG A 71 37.44 6.31 0.94
CA ARG A 71 38.39 5.33 1.48
C ARG A 71 38.58 4.11 0.58
N PHE A 72 37.50 3.64 -0.06
CA PHE A 72 37.49 2.43 -0.89
C PHE A 72 36.94 2.75 -2.29
N PRO A 73 37.79 3.27 -3.21
CA PRO A 73 37.34 3.73 -4.53
C PRO A 73 36.62 2.66 -5.37
N HIS A 74 36.98 1.38 -5.22
CA HIS A 74 36.31 0.27 -5.92
C HIS A 74 34.84 0.09 -5.51
N LEU A 75 34.43 0.55 -4.32
CA LEU A 75 33.04 0.51 -3.83
C LEU A 75 32.23 1.75 -4.25
N ALA A 76 32.86 2.77 -4.84
CA ALA A 76 32.22 4.05 -5.14
C ALA A 76 30.95 3.91 -6.01
N ARG A 77 30.93 2.93 -6.92
CA ARG A 77 29.75 2.64 -7.75
C ARG A 77 28.55 2.23 -6.89
N GLU A 78 28.74 1.30 -5.94
CA GLU A 78 27.65 0.83 -5.09
C GLU A 78 27.22 1.91 -4.10
N CYS A 79 28.15 2.70 -3.54
CA CYS A 79 27.81 3.87 -2.72
C CYS A 79 26.87 4.83 -3.47
N ARG A 80 27.17 5.16 -4.74
CA ARG A 80 26.30 6.00 -5.58
C ARG A 80 24.93 5.36 -5.81
N LEU A 81 24.87 4.04 -6.03
CA LEU A 81 23.60 3.32 -6.19
C LEU A 81 22.76 3.36 -4.90
N GLN A 82 23.37 3.19 -3.73
CA GLN A 82 22.67 3.27 -2.46
C GLN A 82 22.11 4.66 -2.18
N ILE A 83 22.88 5.73 -2.46
CA ILE A 83 22.40 7.12 -2.36
C ILE A 83 21.17 7.33 -3.27
N ARG A 84 21.24 6.88 -4.53
CA ARG A 84 20.11 7.00 -5.48
C ARG A 84 18.87 6.24 -5.01
N ARG A 85 19.04 5.00 -4.52
CA ARG A 85 17.94 4.19 -3.98
C ARG A 85 17.30 4.87 -2.77
N ARG A 86 18.11 5.43 -1.86
CA ARG A 86 17.60 6.15 -0.68
C ARG A 86 16.79 7.38 -1.07
N HIS A 87 17.29 8.17 -2.02
CA HIS A 87 16.57 9.34 -2.53
C HIS A 87 15.22 8.98 -3.17
N ARG A 88 15.18 7.91 -3.99
CA ARG A 88 13.92 7.43 -4.57
C ARG A 88 12.92 6.99 -3.50
N ALA A 89 13.37 6.24 -2.50
CA ALA A 89 12.52 5.81 -1.39
C ALA A 89 11.93 7.00 -0.61
N GLU A 90 12.69 8.08 -0.42
CA GLU A 90 12.19 9.29 0.23
C GLU A 90 11.17 10.06 -0.63
N GLN A 91 11.40 10.12 -1.94
CA GLN A 91 10.42 10.68 -2.89
C GLN A 91 9.12 9.87 -2.90
N GLU A 92 9.21 8.55 -2.93
CA GLU A 92 8.04 7.66 -2.87
C GLU A 92 7.30 7.80 -1.53
N ALA A 93 8.02 7.84 -0.41
CA ALA A 93 7.44 8.04 0.90
C ALA A 93 6.76 9.41 1.03
N GLU A 94 7.33 10.47 0.44
CA GLU A 94 6.73 11.80 0.38
C GLU A 94 5.45 11.81 -0.48
N LEU A 95 5.48 11.16 -1.65
CA LEU A 95 4.30 11.02 -2.50
C LEU A 95 3.18 10.24 -1.80
N LEU A 96 3.52 9.16 -1.08
CA LEU A 96 2.58 8.38 -0.29
C LEU A 96 2.01 9.19 0.87
N ARG A 97 2.83 9.97 1.57
CA ARG A 97 2.37 10.89 2.64
C ARG A 97 1.42 11.96 2.10
N ARG A 98 1.71 12.53 0.93
CA ARG A 98 0.82 13.50 0.27
C ARG A 98 -0.49 12.88 -0.22
N ARG A 99 -0.44 11.63 -0.69
CA ARG A 99 -1.64 10.86 -1.09
C ARG A 99 -2.43 10.31 0.10
N TRP A 100 -1.82 10.24 1.28
CA TRP A 100 -2.50 9.81 2.49
C TRP A 100 -3.47 10.89 2.92
N ASP A 101 -4.73 10.71 2.52
CA ASP A 101 -5.82 11.57 2.94
C ASP A 101 -6.49 11.00 4.21
N PRO A 102 -6.33 11.64 5.38
CA PRO A 102 -7.01 11.22 6.60
C PRO A 102 -8.54 11.23 6.48
N SER A 103 -9.11 11.93 5.49
CA SER A 103 -10.55 11.97 5.20
C SER A 103 -11.12 10.64 4.67
N GLN A 104 -10.28 9.67 4.27
CA GLN A 104 -10.76 8.36 3.80
C GLN A 104 -11.13 7.39 4.93
N ARG A 105 -10.77 7.68 6.19
CA ARG A 105 -11.19 6.87 7.35
C ARG A 105 -12.72 6.80 7.52
N PRO A 106 -13.47 7.91 7.53
CA PRO A 106 -14.93 7.86 7.62
C PRO A 106 -15.59 7.14 6.44
N HIS A 107 -15.01 7.18 5.23
CA HIS A 107 -15.51 6.41 4.10
C HIS A 107 -15.42 4.89 4.32
N ARG A 108 -14.33 4.40 4.90
CA ARG A 108 -14.16 2.95 5.19
C ARG A 108 -15.13 2.48 6.27
N GLU A 109 -15.33 3.28 7.31
CA GLU A 109 -16.30 2.99 8.37
C GLU A 109 -17.73 3.03 7.85
N HIS A 110 -18.07 4.04 7.05
CA HIS A 110 -19.37 4.15 6.40
C HIS A 110 -19.63 2.96 5.45
N HIS A 111 -18.64 2.55 4.66
CA HIS A 111 -18.75 1.36 3.79
C HIS A 111 -18.97 0.08 4.59
N ARG A 112 -18.28 -0.11 5.72
CA ARG A 112 -18.45 -1.27 6.59
C ARG A 112 -19.84 -1.29 7.24
N ALA A 113 -20.29 -0.15 7.77
CA ALA A 113 -21.62 0.00 8.35
C ALA A 113 -22.72 -0.30 7.32
N LEU A 114 -22.60 0.26 6.10
CA LEU A 114 -23.55 0.03 5.01
C LEU A 114 -23.58 -1.44 4.55
N ALA A 115 -22.42 -2.10 4.49
CA ALA A 115 -22.34 -3.52 4.15
C ALA A 115 -22.96 -4.41 5.24
N GLN A 116 -22.80 -4.07 6.52
CA GLN A 116 -23.44 -4.79 7.62
C GLN A 116 -24.96 -4.58 7.63
N ALA A 117 -25.43 -3.34 7.44
CA ALA A 117 -26.85 -3.04 7.27
C ALA A 117 -27.44 -3.80 6.07
N SER A 118 -26.71 -3.87 4.96
CA SER A 118 -27.16 -4.59 3.76
C SER A 118 -27.31 -6.09 4.02
N ARG A 119 -26.36 -6.71 4.75
CA ARG A 119 -26.47 -8.13 5.11
C ARG A 119 -27.71 -8.44 5.94
N ARG A 120 -28.14 -7.52 6.82
CA ARG A 120 -29.39 -7.66 7.59
C ARG A 120 -30.62 -7.51 6.70
N ALA A 121 -30.63 -6.50 5.82
CA ALA A 121 -31.73 -6.24 4.90
C ALA A 121 -31.94 -7.38 3.89
N LEU A 122 -30.86 -8.05 3.46
CA LEU A 122 -30.93 -9.17 2.53
C LEU A 122 -31.80 -10.34 3.02
N CYS A 123 -31.90 -10.57 4.33
CA CYS A 123 -32.77 -11.62 4.87
C CYS A 123 -34.26 -11.36 4.61
N GLN A 124 -34.62 -10.13 4.23
CA GLN A 124 -36.00 -9.68 4.00
C GLN A 124 -36.29 -9.42 2.52
N LEU A 125 -35.33 -9.68 1.63
CA LEU A 125 -35.41 -9.39 0.21
C LEU A 125 -35.28 -10.67 -0.63
N SER A 126 -36.19 -10.84 -1.59
CA SER A 126 -36.25 -11.99 -2.48
C SER A 126 -36.20 -11.58 -3.95
N VAL A 127 -35.70 -12.45 -4.81
CA VAL A 127 -35.79 -12.26 -6.28
C VAL A 127 -37.27 -12.25 -6.68
N GLY A 128 -37.66 -11.34 -7.57
CA GLY A 128 -39.05 -11.12 -7.99
C GLY A 128 -39.82 -10.12 -7.13
N GLN A 129 -39.28 -9.70 -5.98
CA GLN A 129 -39.94 -8.76 -5.08
C GLN A 129 -39.96 -7.34 -5.67
N ALA A 130 -41.11 -6.67 -5.56
CA ALA A 130 -41.26 -5.25 -5.88
C ALA A 130 -40.62 -4.40 -4.78
N VAL A 131 -39.82 -3.43 -5.19
CA VAL A 131 -39.03 -2.60 -4.29
C VAL A 131 -38.98 -1.15 -4.74
N THR A 132 -38.74 -0.25 -3.80
CA THR A 132 -38.42 1.14 -4.06
C THR A 132 -36.98 1.43 -3.66
N PHE A 133 -36.34 2.31 -4.41
CA PHE A 133 -34.99 2.77 -4.11
C PHE A 133 -34.79 4.21 -4.58
N ARG A 134 -33.84 4.90 -3.95
CA ARG A 134 -33.46 6.26 -4.32
C ARG A 134 -32.24 6.23 -5.23
N LEU A 135 -32.36 6.82 -6.41
CA LEU A 135 -31.25 7.03 -7.31
C LEU A 135 -31.11 8.53 -7.61
N PHE A 136 -29.94 9.09 -7.28
CA PHE A 136 -29.71 10.53 -7.24
C PHE A 136 -30.78 11.24 -6.39
N ARG A 137 -31.61 12.09 -7.01
CA ARG A 137 -32.69 12.84 -6.36
C ARG A 137 -34.08 12.25 -6.59
N HIS A 138 -34.18 11.11 -7.27
CA HIS A 138 -35.46 10.52 -7.66
C HIS A 138 -35.68 9.15 -7.01
N HIS A 139 -36.94 8.85 -6.72
CA HIS A 139 -37.38 7.55 -6.25
C HIS A 139 -37.86 6.74 -7.44
N TYR A 140 -37.42 5.48 -7.49
CA TYR A 140 -37.80 4.55 -8.53
C TYR A 140 -38.41 3.31 -7.89
N ALA A 141 -39.43 2.76 -8.55
CA ALA A 141 -39.91 1.42 -8.30
C ALA A 141 -39.23 0.45 -9.27
N GLY A 142 -38.94 -0.74 -8.79
CA GLY A 142 -38.32 -1.79 -9.58
C GLY A 142 -38.56 -3.17 -8.99
N THR A 143 -37.97 -4.17 -9.62
CA THR A 143 -38.09 -5.57 -9.22
C THR A 143 -36.71 -6.15 -9.04
N ILE A 144 -36.49 -6.88 -7.94
CA ILE A 144 -35.21 -7.54 -7.70
C ILE A 144 -35.02 -8.67 -8.72
N THR A 145 -33.95 -8.62 -9.50
CA THR A 145 -33.58 -9.66 -10.47
C THR A 145 -32.46 -10.57 -9.99
N GLY A 146 -31.75 -10.17 -8.92
CA GLY A 146 -30.69 -10.99 -8.36
C GLY A 146 -30.27 -10.52 -6.98
N VAL A 147 -29.90 -11.47 -6.12
CA VAL A 147 -29.47 -11.22 -4.75
C VAL A 147 -28.04 -11.75 -4.57
N GLY A 148 -27.12 -10.87 -4.21
CA GLY A 148 -25.74 -11.21 -3.86
C GLY A 148 -25.48 -11.13 -2.35
N ARG A 149 -24.21 -11.22 -1.94
CA ARG A 149 -23.84 -11.25 -0.50
C ARG A 149 -24.10 -9.95 0.27
N SER A 150 -24.13 -8.80 -0.39
CA SER A 150 -24.35 -7.48 0.23
C SER A 150 -25.06 -6.48 -0.70
N ARG A 151 -25.42 -6.94 -1.90
CA ARG A 151 -25.96 -6.13 -2.98
C ARG A 151 -27.10 -6.86 -3.66
N VAL A 152 -28.04 -6.10 -4.20
CA VAL A 152 -29.17 -6.57 -5.00
C VAL A 152 -29.12 -5.93 -6.38
N SER A 153 -29.48 -6.70 -7.40
CA SER A 153 -29.73 -6.23 -8.75
C SER A 153 -31.20 -5.90 -8.87
N VAL A 154 -31.53 -4.67 -9.24
CA VAL A 154 -32.92 -4.20 -9.41
C VAL A 154 -33.13 -3.79 -10.85
N ALA A 155 -34.11 -4.39 -11.51
CA ALA A 155 -34.63 -3.94 -12.79
C ALA A 155 -35.65 -2.82 -12.56
N TYR A 156 -35.51 -1.70 -13.25
CA TYR A 156 -36.41 -0.55 -13.11
C TYR A 156 -36.63 0.14 -14.46
N ARG A 157 -37.79 0.80 -14.58
CA ARG A 157 -38.18 1.54 -15.78
C ARG A 157 -37.97 3.03 -15.58
N THR A 158 -37.44 3.71 -16.60
CA THR A 158 -37.38 5.18 -16.64
C THR A 158 -38.33 5.71 -17.71
N ARG A 159 -38.90 6.89 -17.46
CA ARG A 159 -39.89 7.52 -18.36
C ARG A 159 -39.28 7.97 -19.71
N THR A 160 -37.96 8.05 -19.82
CA THR A 160 -37.26 8.82 -20.87
C THR A 160 -36.28 8.02 -21.76
N GLY A 161 -36.28 6.68 -21.74
CA GLY A 161 -35.26 5.88 -22.45
C GLY A 161 -35.79 4.93 -23.53
N ARG A 162 -35.04 4.81 -24.65
CA ARG A 162 -35.22 3.79 -25.71
C ARG A 162 -34.99 2.34 -25.22
N ASP A 163 -34.38 2.16 -24.05
CA ASP A 163 -34.29 0.89 -23.32
C ASP A 163 -35.21 0.95 -22.10
N ARG A 164 -36.32 0.22 -22.17
CA ARG A 164 -37.41 0.28 -21.18
C ARG A 164 -37.04 -0.36 -19.83
N ASP A 165 -36.06 -1.26 -19.79
CA ASP A 165 -35.68 -1.99 -18.57
C ASP A 165 -34.17 -1.85 -18.30
N ARG A 166 -33.81 -1.13 -17.23
CA ARG A 166 -32.40 -1.01 -16.78
C ARG A 166 -32.18 -1.86 -15.53
N VAL A 167 -31.08 -2.60 -15.50
CA VAL A 167 -30.65 -3.35 -14.30
C VAL A 167 -29.53 -2.60 -13.60
N ARG A 168 -29.66 -2.40 -12.29
CA ARG A 168 -28.62 -1.75 -11.48
C ARG A 168 -28.34 -2.52 -10.20
N GLN A 169 -27.06 -2.64 -9.88
CA GLN A 169 -26.61 -3.17 -8.60
C GLN A 169 -26.54 -2.08 -7.54
N MET A 170 -27.12 -2.34 -6.38
CA MET A 170 -27.12 -1.43 -5.23
C MET A 170 -27.01 -2.20 -3.91
N HIS A 171 -26.61 -1.50 -2.85
CA HIS A 171 -26.59 -2.07 -1.51
C HIS A 171 -28.01 -2.38 -1.04
N ALA A 172 -28.23 -3.56 -0.47
CA ALA A 172 -29.55 -4.00 -0.05
C ALA A 172 -30.19 -3.06 0.99
N ALA A 173 -29.37 -2.41 1.83
CA ALA A 173 -29.85 -1.42 2.81
C ALA A 173 -30.44 -0.15 2.18
N LEU A 174 -30.26 0.08 0.87
CA LEU A 174 -30.77 1.25 0.15
C LEU A 174 -32.07 0.94 -0.62
N VAL A 175 -32.60 -0.26 -0.41
CA VAL A 175 -33.78 -0.78 -1.09
C VAL A 175 -34.83 -1.10 -0.03
N ALA A 176 -36.04 -0.60 -0.22
CA ALA A 176 -37.17 -0.90 0.65
C ALA A 176 -38.18 -1.76 -0.11
N PRO A 177 -38.78 -2.79 0.53
CA PRO A 177 -39.95 -3.45 -0.01
C PRO A 177 -41.00 -2.41 -0.39
N LEU A 178 -41.58 -2.55 -1.58
CA LEU A 178 -42.84 -1.87 -1.86
C LEU A 178 -43.89 -2.63 -1.06
N SER A 179 -44.25 -2.13 0.13
CA SER A 179 -45.37 -2.70 0.88
C SER A 179 -46.60 -2.62 -0.02
N ASP A 180 -47.24 -3.77 -0.28
CA ASP A 180 -48.60 -3.75 -0.82
C ASP A 180 -49.49 -3.05 0.22
N PRO A 181 -50.43 -2.19 -0.22
CA PRO A 181 -51.40 -1.55 0.66
C PRO A 181 -52.32 -2.56 1.37
#